data_AF-A0A9E5YQV7-F1
#
_entry.id   AF-A0A9E5YQV7-F1
#
_cell.length_a   1.000
_cell.length_b   1.000
_cell.length_c   1.000
_cell.angle_alpha   90.00
_cell.angle_beta   90.00
_cell.angle_gamma   90.00
#
_symmetry.space_group_name_H-M   'P 1'
#
loop_
_entity.id
_entity.type
_entity.pdbx_description
1 polymer ?
#
loop_
_entity_poly.entity_id
_entity_poly.type
_entity_poly.pdbx_seq_one_letter_code
_entity_poly.pdbx_strand_id
1 'polypeptide(L)' 'MIEKHVRMNVTLPESVARELTLIADELNDKKSRIIAKALELYFDEIDGQIAEKRLSELKQGDTELVDAERVWKELGL' A
#
# COMPACT_ATOMS: atom_id res chain seq x y z
N MET A 1 -18.41 3.48 -5.29
CA MET A 1 -18.63 2.32 -4.40
C MET A 1 -18.53 2.82 -2.97
N ILE A 2 -19.42 2.40 -2.05
CA ILE A 2 -19.30 2.76 -0.64
C ILE A 2 -18.18 1.91 -0.04
N GLU A 3 -17.13 2.55 0.45
CA GLU A 3 -15.97 1.90 1.03
C GLU A 3 -16.35 1.16 2.33
N LYS A 4 -16.18 -0.17 2.33
CA LYS A 4 -16.47 -1.00 3.50
C LYS A 4 -15.32 -0.91 4.50
N HIS A 5 -15.60 -0.33 5.66
CA HIS A 5 -14.62 -0.24 6.73
C HIS A 5 -14.53 -1.56 7.50
N VAL A 6 -13.33 -2.13 7.60
CA VAL A 6 -13.04 -3.33 8.38
C VAL A 6 -12.36 -2.93 9.69
N ARG A 7 -12.78 -3.52 10.80
CA ARG A 7 -12.10 -3.32 12.09
C ARG A 7 -10.87 -4.23 12.18
N MET A 8 -9.73 -3.64 12.53
CA MET A 8 -8.50 -4.37 12.84
C MET A 8 -7.98 -3.97 14.21
N ASN A 9 -7.36 -4.93 14.90
CA ASN A 9 -6.60 -4.70 16.12
C ASN A 9 -5.12 -4.85 15.76
N VAL A 10 -4.31 -3.86 16.14
CA VAL A 10 -2.86 -3.85 15.90
C VAL A 10 -2.12 -3.57 17.20
N THR A 11 -0.95 -4.17 17.36
CA THR A 11 -0.06 -3.90 18.50
C THR A 11 1.01 -2.93 18.04
N LEU A 12 1.19 -1.84 18.80
CA LEU A 12 2.18 -0.81 18.52
C LEU A 12 3.09 -0.62 19.75
N PRO A 13 4.36 -0.21 19.56
CA PRO A 13 5.18 0.28 20.66
C PRO A 13 4.46 1.42 21.39
N GLU A 14 4.62 1.46 22.72
CA GLU A 14 3.92 2.43 23.55
C GLU A 14 4.24 3.88 23.14
N SER A 15 5.50 4.16 22.82
CA SER A 15 5.94 5.48 22.35
C SER A 15 5.15 5.95 21.12
N VAL A 16 5.00 5.07 20.13
CA VAL A 16 4.27 5.35 18.89
C VAL A 16 2.78 5.55 19.16
N ALA A 17 2.18 4.73 20.03
CA ALA A 17 0.77 4.87 20.39
C ALA A 17 0.46 6.20 21.11
N ARG A 18 1.38 6.65 21.97
CA ARG A 18 1.28 7.97 22.64
C ARG A 18 1.42 9.11 21.64
N GLU A 19 2.41 9.04 20.75
CA GLU A 19 2.61 10.07 19.72
C GLU A 19 1.42 10.17 18.76
N LEU A 20 0.91 9.03 18.27
CA LEU A 20 -0.31 8.99 17.47
C LEU A 20 -1.49 9.63 18.19
N THR A 21 -1.56 9.50 19.52
CA THR A 21 -2.61 10.14 20.32
C THR A 21 -2.46 11.66 20.32
N LEU A 22 -1.25 12.17 20.57
CA LEU A 22 -0.98 13.60 20.56
C LEU A 22 -1.25 14.22 19.18
N ILE A 23 -0.83 13.55 18.10
CA ILE A 23 -1.07 14.03 16.72
C ILE A 23 -2.56 14.03 16.40
N ALA A 24 -3.29 12.99 16.80
CA ALA A 24 -4.73 12.91 16.59
C ALA A 24 -5.49 14.06 17.29
N ASP A 25 -5.10 14.36 18.53
CA ASP A 25 -5.73 15.41 19.32
C ASP A 25 -5.40 16.80 18.75
N GLU A 26 -4.15 17.05 18.37
CA GLU A 26 -3.69 18.31 17.76
C GLU A 26 -4.39 18.59 16.41
N LEU A 27 -4.53 17.56 15.58
CA LEU A 27 -5.18 17.69 14.26
C LEU A 27 -6.71 17.60 14.33
N ASN A 28 -7.28 17.36 15.52
CA ASN A 28 -8.69 17.06 15.73
C ASN A 28 -9.21 15.96 14.75
N ASP A 29 -8.41 14.90 14.59
CA ASP A 29 -8.66 13.80 13.66
C ASP A 29 -8.70 12.45 14.39
N LYS A 30 -9.28 11.43 13.75
CA LYS A 30 -9.33 10.07 14.29
C LYS A 30 -7.98 9.39 14.07
N LYS A 31 -7.46 8.74 15.11
CA LYS A 31 -6.27 7.86 15.04
C LYS A 31 -6.33 6.88 13.86
N SER A 32 -7.50 6.29 13.61
CA SER A 32 -7.70 5.35 12.50
C SER A 32 -7.50 5.98 11.12
N ARG A 33 -7.86 7.26 10.95
CA ARG A 33 -7.67 7.99 9.68
C ARG A 33 -6.20 8.34 9.46
N ILE A 34 -5.51 8.70 10.54
CA ILE A 34 -4.05 8.95 10.50
C ILE A 34 -3.31 7.66 10.16
N ILE A 35 -3.65 6.54 10.82
CA ILE A 35 -3.07 5.22 10.51
C ILE A 35 -3.31 4.85 9.05
N ALA A 36 -4.53 5.01 8.54
CA ALA A 36 -4.86 4.69 7.15
C ALA A 36 -3.98 5.50 6.17
N LYS A 37 -3.90 6.83 6.35
CA LYS A 37 -3.05 7.69 5.50
C LYS A 37 -1.58 7.32 5.58
N ALA A 38 -1.07 7.00 6.77
CA ALA A 38 0.32 6.59 6.94
C ALA A 38 0.63 5.26 6.20
N LEU A 39 -0.31 4.30 6.25
CA LEU A 39 -0.18 3.04 5.53
C LEU A 39 -0.28 3.25 4.01
N GLU A 40 -1.19 4.09 3.53
CA GLU A 40 -1.31 4.43 2.10
C GLU A 40 0.00 5.02 1.56
N LEU A 41 0.56 6.01 2.25
CA LEU A 41 1.85 6.61 1.87
C LEU A 41 2.99 5.59 1.87
N TYR A 42 3.03 4.70 2.85
CA TYR A 42 4.04 3.65 2.90
C TYR A 42 3.85 2.62 1.77
N PHE A 43 2.62 2.26 1.44
CA PHE A 43 2.34 1.35 0.33
C PHE A 43 2.72 1.96 -1.02
N ASP A 44 2.49 3.25 -1.24
CA ASP A 44 2.94 3.94 -2.46
C ASP A 44 4.47 3.87 -2.62
N GLU A 45 5.22 4.04 -1.53
CA GLU A 45 6.68 3.91 -1.54
C GLU A 45 7.12 2.46 -1.85
N ILE A 46 6.48 1.48 -1.23
CA ILE A 46 6.76 0.06 -1.46
C ILE A 46 6.41 -0.35 -2.89
N ASP A 47 5.34 0.17 -3.47
CA ASP A 47 4.97 -0.07 -4.87
C ASP A 47 6.06 0.41 -5.83
N GLY A 48 6.68 1.56 -5.52
CA GLY A 48 7.86 2.05 -6.25
C GLY A 48 9.04 1.07 -6.19
N GLN A 49 9.37 0.57 -4.99
CA GLN A 49 10.46 -0.40 -4.81
C GLN A 49 10.19 -1.72 -5.54
N ILE A 50 8.93 -2.19 -5.52
CA ILE A 50 8.51 -3.39 -6.24
C ILE A 50 8.63 -3.17 -7.76
N ALA A 51 8.26 -1.99 -8.27
CA ALA A 51 8.40 -1.67 -9.68
C ALA A 51 9.86 -1.65 -10.13
N GLU A 52 10.77 -1.05 -9.36
CA GLU A 52 12.21 -1.05 -9.63
C GLU A 52 12.80 -2.46 -9.64
N LYS A 53 12.39 -3.29 -8.69
CA LYS A 53 12.80 -4.69 -8.63
C LYS A 53 12.37 -5.43 -9.91
N ARG A 54 11.10 -5.34 -10.28
CA ARG A 54 10.56 -5.97 -11.51
C ARG A 54 11.28 -5.49 -12.76
N LEU A 55 11.59 -4.19 -12.85
CA LEU A 55 12.35 -3.63 -13.96
C LEU A 55 13.78 -4.19 -14.03
N SER A 56 14.41 -4.41 -12.88
CA SER A 56 15.75 -5.02 -12.81
C SER A 56 15.74 -6.48 -13.23
N GLU A 57 14.78 -7.27 -12.76
CA GLU A 57 14.56 -8.66 -13.18
C GLU A 57 14.36 -8.74 -14.71
N LEU A 58 13.58 -7.81 -15.29
CA LEU A 58 13.36 -7.76 -16.74
C LEU A 58 14.66 -7.49 -17.51
N LYS A 59 15.50 -6.58 -16.99
CA LYS A 59 16.81 -6.28 -17.60
C LYS A 59 17.79 -7.44 -17.49
N GLN A 60 17.69 -8.25 -16.44
CA GLN A 60 18.52 -9.44 -16.23
C GLN A 60 18.04 -10.66 -17.02
N GLY A 61 16.81 -10.61 -17.54
CA GLY A 61 16.18 -11.72 -18.26
C GLY A 61 15.48 -12.73 -17.36
N ASP A 62 15.28 -12.40 -16.08
CA ASP A 62 14.61 -13.26 -15.09
C ASP A 62 13.07 -13.17 -15.17
N THR A 63 12.56 -12.19 -15.90
CA THR A 63 11.14 -12.07 -16.25
C THR A 63 11.00 -11.59 -17.69
N GLU A 64 9.82 -11.82 -18.27
CA GLU A 64 9.49 -11.41 -19.63
C GLU A 64 8.35 -10.39 -19.67
N LEU A 65 8.28 -9.62 -20.75
CA LEU A 65 7.12 -8.81 -21.05
C LEU A 65 6.04 -9.70 -21.64
N VAL A 66 4.82 -9.57 -21.13
CA VAL A 66 3.66 -10.29 -21.66
C VAL A 66 2.89 -9.36 -22.58
N ASP A 67 2.59 -9.83 -23.78
CA ASP A 67 1.78 -9.10 -24.75
C ASP A 67 0.33 -9.00 -24.28
N ALA A 68 -0.19 -7.77 -24.18
CA ALA A 68 -1.54 -7.52 -23.67
C ALA A 68 -2.64 -8.11 -24.55
N GLU A 69 -2.47 -8.07 -25.88
CA GLU A 69 -3.45 -8.60 -26.83
C GLU A 69 -3.55 -10.13 -26.69
N ARG A 70 -2.41 -10.80 -26.48
CA ARG A 70 -2.38 -12.22 -26.17
C ARG A 70 -3.13 -12.54 -24.88
N VAL A 71 -2.88 -11.78 -23.81
CA VAL A 71 -3.53 -12.00 -22.50
C VAL A 71 -5.05 -11.79 -22.59
N TRP A 72 -5.51 -10.76 -23.30
CA TRP A 72 -6.95 -10.51 -23.47
C TRP A 72 -7.63 -11.64 -24.23
N LYS A 73 -7.01 -12.15 -25.30
CA LYS A 73 -7.51 -13.32 -26.03
C LYS A 73 -7.60 -14.56 -25.13
N GLU A 74 -6.58 -14.82 -24.30
CA GLU A 74 -6.58 -15.95 -23.35
C GLU A 74 -7.67 -15.80 -22.27
N LEU A 75 -8.00 -14.57 -21.87
CA LEU A 75 -9.05 -14.27 -20.88
C LEU A 75 -10.47 -14.16 -21.48
N GLY A 76 -10.61 -14.20 -22.81
CA GLY A 76 -11.90 -14.05 -23.50
C GLY A 76 -12.49 -12.63 -23.43
N LEU A 77 -11.62 -11.62 -23.34
CA LEU A 77 -11.97 -10.19 -23.34
C LEU A 77 -11.85 -9.58 -24.74
#